data_AF-A0A926FFC0-F1
#
_entry.id   AF-A0A926FFC0-F1
#
_cell.length_a   1.000
_cell.length_b   1.000
_cell.length_c   1.000
_cell.angle_alpha   90.00
_cell.angle_beta   90.00
_cell.angle_gamma   90.00
#
_symmetry.space_group_name_H-M   'P 1'
#
loop_
_entity.id
_entity.type
_entity.pdbx_description
1 polymer ?
#
loop_
_entity_poly.entity_id
_entity_poly.type
_entity_poly.pdbx_seq_one_letter_code
_entity_poly.pdbx_strand_id
1 'polypeptide(L)'
;MIKLGTEKELFKIKHLPINIQTAISEDIKILDDSYGKDRNIDVDMGGFVVVCNKGERLNIENFQIDFEVTEFLQAICPYVKKLYISGTERNIIIYKKQE
;
A
#
# COMPACT_ATOMS: atom_id res chain seq x y z
N MET A 1 -3.93 7.06 -8.66
CA MET A 1 -3.14 6.37 -7.61
C MET A 1 -3.32 7.11 -6.31
N ILE A 2 -3.56 6.38 -5.22
CA ILE A 2 -3.69 6.92 -3.86
C ILE A 2 -2.54 6.32 -3.03
N LYS A 3 -1.79 7.15 -2.31
CA LYS A 3 -0.83 6.72 -1.30
C LYS A 3 -1.38 7.01 0.09
N LEU A 4 -1.21 6.05 1.00
CA LEU A 4 -1.66 6.12 2.39
C LEU A 4 -0.51 5.70 3.29
N GLY A 5 -0.06 6.61 4.14
CA GLY A 5 0.81 6.32 5.26
C GLY A 5 -0.03 5.84 6.43
N THR A 6 -0.83 6.72 7.04
CA THR A 6 -1.37 6.44 8.38
C THR A 6 -2.89 6.32 8.41
N GLU A 7 -3.44 5.87 9.54
CA GLU A 7 -4.90 5.78 9.74
C GLU A 7 -5.62 7.11 9.46
N LYS A 8 -4.93 8.24 9.70
CA LYS A 8 -5.45 9.59 9.44
C LYS A 8 -5.82 9.82 7.98
N GLU A 9 -5.30 9.01 7.05
CA GLU A 9 -5.50 9.16 5.62
C GLU A 9 -6.57 8.22 5.05
N LEU A 10 -7.15 7.33 5.86
CA LEU A 10 -8.17 6.36 5.43
C LEU A 10 -9.42 7.01 4.81
N PHE A 11 -9.67 8.30 5.07
CA PHE A 11 -10.75 9.03 4.41
C PHE A 11 -10.60 9.08 2.88
N LYS A 12 -9.37 8.97 2.34
CA LYS A 12 -9.08 9.01 0.90
C LYS A 12 -9.68 7.81 0.14
N ILE A 13 -9.95 6.70 0.82
CA ILE A 13 -10.43 5.44 0.22
C ILE A 13 -11.90 5.14 0.49
N LYS A 14 -12.67 6.07 1.06
CA LYS A 14 -14.10 5.87 1.40
C LYS A 14 -14.99 5.47 0.21
N HIS A 15 -14.55 5.76 -1.01
CA HIS A 15 -15.27 5.41 -2.25
C HIS A 15 -15.00 3.97 -2.72
N LEU A 16 -14.05 3.25 -2.12
CA LEU A 16 -13.73 1.88 -2.49
C LEU A 16 -14.75 0.89 -1.90
N PRO A 17 -14.84 -0.36 -2.43
CA PRO A 17 -15.65 -1.39 -1.81
C PRO A 17 -15.26 -1.65 -0.36
N ILE A 18 -16.23 -1.96 0.51
CA ILE A 18 -16.03 -2.06 1.96
C ILE A 18 -14.96 -3.08 2.35
N ASN A 19 -14.90 -4.21 1.66
CA ASN A 19 -13.89 -5.24 1.88
C ASN A 19 -12.46 -4.75 1.58
N ILE A 20 -12.30 -3.86 0.60
CA ILE A 20 -11.02 -3.23 0.28
C ILE A 20 -10.64 -2.20 1.34
N GLN A 21 -11.62 -1.41 1.80
CA GLN A 21 -11.41 -0.46 2.90
C GLN A 21 -10.95 -1.17 4.18
N THR A 22 -11.61 -2.27 4.55
CA THR A 22 -11.23 -3.08 5.71
C THR A 22 -9.81 -3.63 5.58
N ALA A 23 -9.47 -4.26 4.45
CA ALA A 23 -8.15 -4.82 4.23
C ALA A 23 -7.03 -3.75 4.28
N ILE A 24 -7.26 -2.59 3.66
CA ILE A 24 -6.31 -1.47 3.73
C ILE A 24 -6.19 -0.94 5.15
N SER A 25 -7.30 -0.82 5.89
CA SER A 25 -7.26 -0.35 7.29
C SER A 25 -6.45 -1.28 8.18
N GLU A 26 -6.56 -2.60 8.00
CA GLU A 26 -5.77 -3.59 8.72
C GLU A 26 -4.28 -3.45 8.41
N ASP A 27 -3.92 -3.29 7.13
CA ASP A 27 -2.52 -3.07 6.73
C ASP A 27 -1.95 -1.77 7.30
N ILE A 28 -2.72 -0.69 7.25
CA ILE A 28 -2.30 0.60 7.79
C ILE A 28 -2.11 0.52 9.29
N LYS A 29 -2.96 -0.20 10.03
CA LYS A 29 -2.77 -0.44 11.47
C LYS A 29 -1.48 -1.16 11.77
N ILE A 30 -1.16 -2.22 11.01
CA ILE A 30 0.10 -2.95 11.18
C ILE A 30 1.29 -2.02 10.96
N LEU A 31 1.25 -1.17 9.92
CA LEU A 31 2.32 -0.21 9.68
C LEU A 31 2.38 0.89 10.74
N ASP A 32 1.25 1.40 11.22
CA ASP A 32 1.16 2.39 12.30
C ASP A 32 1.73 1.84 13.61
N ASP A 33 1.46 0.57 13.93
CA ASP A 33 1.99 -0.11 15.11
C ASP A 33 3.48 -0.44 14.97
N SER A 34 3.96 -0.72 13.75
CA SER A 34 5.36 -1.07 13.48
C SER A 34 6.28 0.15 13.35
N TYR A 35 5.76 1.25 12.79
CA TYR A 35 6.57 2.39 12.35
C TYR A 35 6.09 3.74 12.86
N GLY A 36 4.99 3.77 13.61
CA GLY A 36 4.44 4.97 14.21
C GLY A 36 3.29 5.60 13.42
N LYS A 37 2.38 6.23 14.17
CA LYS A 37 1.12 6.86 13.71
C LYS A 37 1.29 8.25 13.10
N ASP A 38 2.48 8.82 13.20
CA ASP A 38 2.84 10.15 12.70
C ASP A 38 3.92 10.09 11.62
N ARG A 39 4.20 8.90 11.08
CA ARG A 39 5.25 8.72 10.07
C ARG A 39 4.96 9.48 8.78
N ASN A 40 6.01 10.03 8.19
CA ASN A 40 6.04 10.65 6.89
C ASN A 40 6.56 9.64 5.85
N ILE A 41 5.72 9.22 4.92
CA ILE A 41 6.05 8.18 3.92
C ILE A 41 7.17 8.55 2.94
N ASP A 42 7.48 9.85 2.83
CA ASP A 42 8.51 10.36 1.93
C ASP A 42 9.89 10.44 2.61
N VAL A 43 9.92 10.45 3.95
CA VAL A 43 11.16 10.61 4.73
C VAL A 43 11.46 9.38 5.57
N ASP A 44 10.44 8.76 6.15
CA ASP A 44 10.56 7.64 7.07
C ASP A 44 10.55 6.32 6.29
N MET A 45 11.40 5.36 6.70
CA MET A 45 11.47 4.03 6.08
C MET A 45 10.27 3.12 6.40
N GLY A 46 9.22 3.66 7.05
CA GLY A 46 8.12 2.93 7.67
C GLY A 46 7.00 2.43 6.76
N GLY A 47 7.26 2.31 5.46
CA GLY A 47 6.33 1.73 4.51
C GLY A 47 4.99 2.47 4.32
N PHE A 48 4.24 2.07 3.30
CA PHE A 48 2.96 2.69 2.95
C PHE A 48 2.12 1.79 2.04
N VAL A 49 0.83 2.12 1.96
CA VAL A 49 -0.12 1.47 1.05
C VAL A 49 -0.31 2.32 -0.21
N VAL A 50 -0.40 1.64 -1.36
CA VAL A 50 -0.70 2.22 -2.67
C VAL A 50 -1.95 1.57 -3.23
N VAL A 51 -2.93 2.38 -3.61
CA VAL A 51 -4.11 1.94 -4.36
C VAL A 51 -4.02 2.47 -5.78
N CYS A 52 -4.13 1.58 -6.77
CA CYS A 52 -3.99 1.94 -8.18
C CYS A 52 -4.93 1.12 -9.07
N ASN A 53 -5.21 1.69 -10.25
CA ASN A 53 -5.95 0.99 -11.30
C ASN A 53 -5.04 0.05 -12.10
N LYS A 54 -5.65 -0.86 -12.85
CA LYS A 54 -4.93 -1.66 -13.84
C LYS A 54 -4.25 -0.75 -14.87
N GLY A 55 -3.00 -1.07 -15.21
CA GLY A 55 -2.22 -0.32 -16.19
C GLY A 55 -1.68 1.04 -15.69
N GLU A 56 -2.06 1.48 -14.49
CA GLU A 56 -1.54 2.72 -13.93
C GLU A 56 -0.05 2.59 -13.59
N ARG A 57 0.76 3.57 -14.01
CA ARG A 57 2.20 3.60 -13.72
C ARG A 57 2.43 4.00 -12.25
N LEU A 58 3.19 3.18 -11.53
CA LEU A 58 3.56 3.45 -10.15
C LEU A 58 4.79 4.36 -10.11
N ASN A 59 4.59 5.58 -9.64
CA ASN A 59 5.67 6.53 -9.41
C ASN A 59 6.04 6.52 -7.92
N ILE A 60 6.89 5.56 -7.57
CA ILE A 60 7.45 5.41 -6.22
C ILE A 60 8.95 5.61 -6.32
N GLU A 61 9.48 6.56 -5.57
CA GLU A 61 10.91 6.87 -5.57
C GLU A 61 11.71 5.65 -5.08
N ASN A 62 12.78 5.33 -5.82
CA ASN A 62 13.67 4.20 -5.57
C ASN A 62 12.98 2.83 -5.55
N PHE A 63 11.85 2.68 -6.25
CA PHE A 63 11.13 1.42 -6.39
C PHE A 63 10.69 1.20 -7.84
N GLN A 64 11.05 0.06 -8.41
CA GLN A 64 10.61 -0.36 -9.74
C GLN A 64 10.03 -1.76 -9.67
N ILE A 65 8.71 -1.86 -9.80
CA ILE A 65 7.95 -3.10 -9.59
C ILE A 65 8.44 -4.29 -10.43
N ASP A 66 8.96 -4.02 -11.63
CA ASP A 66 9.43 -5.07 -12.56
C ASP A 66 10.75 -5.72 -12.11
N PHE A 67 11.47 -5.10 -11.16
CA PHE A 67 12.73 -5.59 -10.60
C PHE A 67 12.58 -6.14 -9.18
N GLU A 68 11.37 -6.10 -8.62
CA GLU A 68 11.09 -6.40 -7.22
C GLU A 68 10.35 -7.74 -7.08
N VAL A 69 10.71 -8.53 -6.07
CA VAL A 69 10.06 -9.80 -5.78
C VAL A 69 8.85 -9.55 -4.88
N THR A 70 7.71 -10.17 -5.21
CA THR A 70 6.51 -10.10 -4.37
C THR A 70 6.67 -11.01 -3.17
N GLU A 71 6.65 -10.45 -1.97
CA GLU A 71 6.74 -11.18 -0.70
C GLU A 71 5.42 -11.84 -0.32
N PHE A 72 4.32 -11.18 -0.63
CA PHE A 72 2.98 -11.69 -0.35
C PHE A 72 2.01 -11.27 -1.44
N LEU A 73 1.12 -12.19 -1.83
CA LEU A 73 0.09 -11.95 -2.84
C LEU A 73 -1.25 -12.49 -2.35
N GLN A 74 -2.29 -11.67 -2.48
CA GLN A 74 -3.66 -12.05 -2.12
C GLN A 74 -4.67 -11.41 -3.06
N ALA A 75 -5.61 -12.21 -3.56
CA ALA A 75 -6.76 -11.69 -4.30
C ALA A 75 -7.84 -11.22 -3.31
N ILE A 76 -8.30 -9.98 -3.48
CA ILE A 76 -9.37 -9.38 -2.70
C ILE A 76 -10.26 -8.62 -3.68
N CYS A 77 -11.27 -9.29 -4.26
CA CYS A 77 -12.07 -8.76 -5.37
C CYS A 77 -12.62 -7.34 -5.06
N PRO A 78 -12.46 -6.35 -5.97
CA PRO A 78 -11.91 -6.43 -7.33
C PRO A 78 -10.41 -6.10 -7.46
N TYR A 79 -9.63 -6.21 -6.38
CA TYR A 79 -8.21 -5.90 -6.31
C TYR A 79 -7.33 -7.14 -6.09
N VAL A 80 -6.05 -7.01 -6.40
CA VAL A 80 -4.99 -7.88 -5.90
C VAL A 80 -4.09 -7.06 -4.99
N LYS A 81 -3.91 -7.54 -3.77
CA LYS A 81 -2.92 -7.05 -2.82
C LYS A 81 -1.58 -7.73 -3.10
N LYS A 82 -0.52 -6.94 -3.14
CA LYS A 82 0.87 -7.40 -3.20
C LYS A 82 1.71 -6.64 -2.18
N LEU A 83 2.55 -7.35 -1.44
CA LEU A 83 3.58 -6.75 -0.58
C LEU A 83 4.94 -6.88 -1.26
N TYR A 84 5.71 -5.80 -1.19
CA TYR A 84 7.12 -5.77 -1.56
C TYR A 84 7.91 -5.20 -0.38
N ILE A 85 9.10 -5.74 -0.15
CA ILE A 85 10.07 -5.17 0.79
C ILE A 85 11.19 -4.60 -0.08
N SER A 86 11.24 -3.27 -0.17
CA SER A 86 12.26 -2.59 -0.97
C SER A 86 13.40 -2.10 -0.07
N GLY A 87 14.64 -2.26 -0.53
CA GLY A 87 15.82 -1.96 0.28
C GLY A 87 15.93 -2.90 1.49
N THR A 88 16.17 -2.35 2.68
CA THR A 88 16.33 -3.15 3.90
C THR A 88 15.01 -3.43 4.62
N GLU A 89 14.10 -2.45 4.70
CA GLU A 89 12.90 -2.56 5.57
C GLU A 89 11.67 -1.82 5.03
N ARG A 90 11.69 -1.28 3.79
CA ARG A 90 10.59 -0.45 3.29
C ARG A 90 9.44 -1.32 2.77
N ASN A 91 8.39 -1.45 3.58
CA ASN A 91 7.19 -2.20 3.22
C ASN A 91 6.28 -1.40 2.26
N ILE A 92 6.14 -1.87 1.02
CA ILE A 92 5.28 -1.26 0.00
C ILE A 92 4.14 -2.22 -0.31
N ILE A 93 2.93 -1.86 0.13
CA ILE A 93 1.73 -2.68 -0.06
C ILE A 93 0.91 -2.09 -1.20
N ILE A 94 0.74 -2.83 -2.29
CA ILE A 94 0.06 -2.38 -3.50
C ILE A 94 -1.27 -3.12 -3.64
N TYR A 95 -2.35 -2.37 -3.62
CA TYR A 95 -3.69 -2.79 -4.06
C TYR A 95 -3.88 -2.36 -5.51
N LYS A 96 -3.87 -3.32 -6.42
CA LYS A 96 -4.09 -3.08 -7.85
C LYS A 96 -5.43 -3.63 -8.30
N LYS A 97 -6.28 -2.77 -8.88
CA LYS A 97 -7.57 -3.19 -9.44
C LYS A 97 -7.36 -4.17 -10.60
N GLN A 98 -8.19 -5.20 -10.69
CA GLN A 98 -8.08 -6.26 -11.71
C GLN A 98 -8.73 -5.91 -13.05
N GLU A 99 -9.70 -5.00 -13.04
CA GLU A 99 -10.50 -4.54 -14.18
C GLU A 99 -10.68 -3.02 -14.17
#